data_AF-A0A0C9RFB8-F1
#
_entry.id   AF-A0A0C9RFB8-F1
#
_cell.length_a   1.000
_cell.length_b   1.000
_cell.length_c   1.000
_cell.angle_alpha   90.00
_cell.angle_beta   90.00
_cell.angle_gamma   90.00
#
_symmetry.space_group_name_H-M   'P 1'
#
loop_
_entity.id
_entity.type
_entity.pdbx_description
1 polymer ?
#
loop_
_entity_poly.entity_id
_entity_poly.type
_entity_poly.pdbx_seq_one_letter_code
_entity_poly.pdbx_strand_id
1 'polypeptide(L)'
;MSQVGKTVQDFSVLIGKTFIEPLKKLRDEFALVADALVKREELVGIWKGWYTRIKKFQEKKDRTASHIAKLERERRSEEIAARELKLIHSRLLIELPWFLEKRLEYIKPSVHALILNQLDYYGNTTKLFTQLMPVYNPSHSPSSAVISDEEYYGKINKEMLRIRGLTIVKP
;
A
#
# COMPACT_ATOMS: atom_id res chain seq x y z
N MET A 1 1.58 29.26 5.26
CA MET A 1 1.08 28.27 4.26
C MET A 1 -0.33 28.66 3.87
N SER A 2 -0.68 28.62 2.60
CA SER A 2 -2.06 28.85 2.16
C SER A 2 -2.98 27.76 2.73
N GLN A 3 -4.25 28.08 2.95
CA GLN A 3 -5.25 27.13 3.48
C GLN A 3 -5.32 25.86 2.61
N VAL A 4 -5.22 25.99 1.29
CA VAL A 4 -5.15 24.88 0.32
C VAL A 4 -3.92 24.00 0.56
N GLY A 5 -2.74 24.58 0.81
CA GLY A 5 -1.53 23.81 1.11
C GLY A 5 -1.64 22.98 2.38
N LYS A 6 -2.34 23.49 3.40
CA LYS A 6 -2.63 22.74 4.62
C LYS A 6 -3.59 21.56 4.35
N THR A 7 -4.64 21.78 3.56
CA THR A 7 -5.61 20.74 3.17
C THR A 7 -4.97 19.59 2.39
N VAL A 8 -4.01 19.88 1.50
CA VAL A 8 -3.24 18.86 0.76
C VAL A 8 -2.37 18.02 1.69
N GLN A 9 -1.68 18.67 2.64
CA GLN A 9 -0.83 17.98 3.59
C GLN A 9 -1.64 17.06 4.51
N ASP A 10 -2.77 17.55 5.04
CA ASP A 10 -3.65 16.80 5.93
C ASP A 10 -4.24 15.57 5.20
N PHE A 11 -4.68 15.76 3.94
CA PHE A 11 -5.15 14.67 3.08
C PHE A 11 -4.08 13.61 2.83
N SER A 12 -2.85 14.02 2.54
CA SER A 12 -1.73 13.12 2.28
C SER A 12 -1.38 12.28 3.52
N VAL A 13 -1.36 12.91 4.71
CA VAL A 13 -1.14 12.21 5.99
C VAL A 13 -2.26 11.20 6.24
N LEU A 14 -3.51 11.58 5.99
CA LEU A 14 -4.67 10.73 6.23
C LEU A 14 -4.66 9.50 5.32
N ILE A 15 -4.39 9.66 4.02
CA ILE A 15 -4.19 8.53 3.09
C ILE A 15 -3.05 7.63 3.56
N GLY A 16 -1.95 8.20 4.02
CA GLY A 16 -0.82 7.44 4.57
C GLY A 16 -1.26 6.48 5.66
N LYS A 17 -2.02 6.99 6.64
CA LYS A 17 -2.46 6.23 7.81
C LYS A 17 -3.61 5.26 7.53
N THR A 18 -4.58 5.64 6.71
CA THR A 18 -5.83 4.86 6.53
C THR A 18 -5.78 3.91 5.35
N PHE A 19 -4.91 4.15 4.37
CA PHE A 19 -4.82 3.34 3.16
C PHE A 19 -3.45 2.68 3.02
N ILE A 20 -2.36 3.47 3.08
CA ILE A 20 -1.02 2.94 2.79
C ILE A 20 -0.51 2.03 3.91
N GLU A 21 -0.59 2.46 5.17
CA GLU A 21 -0.11 1.68 6.32
C GLU A 21 -0.82 0.33 6.49
N PRO A 22 -2.16 0.23 6.42
CA PRO A 22 -2.83 -1.07 6.52
C PRO A 22 -2.46 -2.02 5.38
N LEU A 23 -2.32 -1.52 4.15
CA LEU A 23 -1.91 -2.35 3.02
C LEU A 23 -0.44 -2.80 3.10
N LYS A 24 0.45 -1.97 3.67
CA LYS A 24 1.81 -2.39 4.00
C LYS A 24 1.82 -3.52 5.03
N LYS A 25 1.01 -3.40 6.10
CA LYS A 25 0.87 -4.48 7.09
C LYS A 25 0.34 -5.76 6.46
N LEU A 26 -0.68 -5.67 5.61
CA LEU A 26 -1.21 -6.82 4.89
C LEU A 26 -0.14 -7.49 4.01
N ARG A 27 0.67 -6.69 3.29
CA ARG A 27 1.81 -7.20 2.50
C ARG A 27 2.82 -7.95 3.38
N ASP A 28 3.13 -7.43 4.57
CA ASP A 28 4.09 -8.06 5.47
C ASP A 28 3.57 -9.41 5.98
N GLU A 29 2.26 -9.54 6.23
CA GLU A 29 1.62 -10.83 6.55
C GLU A 29 1.75 -11.85 5.38
N PHE A 30 1.61 -11.41 4.12
CA PHE A 30 1.87 -12.27 2.96
C PHE A 30 3.31 -12.79 2.93
N ALA A 31 4.28 -11.97 3.31
CA ALA A 31 5.69 -12.38 3.36
C ALA A 31 5.92 -13.47 4.42
N LEU A 32 5.31 -13.34 5.60
CA LEU A 32 5.38 -14.37 6.65
C LEU A 32 4.80 -15.72 6.20
N VAL A 33 3.67 -15.68 5.48
CA VAL A 33 3.06 -16.89 4.90
C VAL A 33 3.97 -17.51 3.83
N ALA A 34 4.59 -16.69 2.97
CA ALA A 34 5.51 -17.16 1.95
C ALA A 34 6.73 -17.86 2.57
N ASP A 35 7.32 -17.28 3.62
CA ASP A 35 8.45 -17.88 4.34
C ASP A 35 8.06 -19.23 4.98
N ALA A 36 6.86 -19.31 5.57
CA ALA A 36 6.36 -20.57 6.14
C ALA A 36 6.14 -21.66 5.06
N LEU A 37 5.71 -21.29 3.86
CA LEU A 37 5.58 -22.20 2.71
C LEU A 37 6.95 -22.70 2.24
N VAL A 38 7.94 -21.80 2.11
CA VAL A 38 9.32 -22.18 1.78
C VAL A 38 9.86 -23.15 2.81
N LYS A 39 9.69 -22.84 4.12
CA LYS A 39 10.13 -23.72 5.20
C LYS A 39 9.47 -25.10 5.15
N ARG A 40 8.18 -25.18 4.81
CA ARG A 40 7.49 -26.45 4.61
C ARG A 40 8.13 -27.26 3.48
N GLU A 41 8.41 -26.64 2.34
CA GLU A 41 9.03 -27.33 1.20
C GLU A 41 10.45 -27.82 1.50
N GLU A 42 11.24 -27.03 2.25
CA GLU A 42 12.54 -27.49 2.76
C GLU A 42 12.40 -28.76 3.62
N LEU A 43 11.44 -28.76 4.56
CA LEU A 43 11.18 -29.91 5.42
C LEU A 43 10.70 -31.15 4.64
N VAL A 44 9.89 -30.95 3.59
CA VAL A 44 9.53 -32.03 2.66
C VAL A 44 10.78 -32.62 2.01
N GLY A 45 11.70 -31.78 1.54
CA GLY A 45 12.97 -32.22 0.97
C GLY A 45 13.81 -33.03 1.95
N ILE A 46 13.97 -32.54 3.18
CA ILE A 46 14.71 -33.23 4.25
C ILE A 46 14.08 -34.59 4.57
N TRP A 47 12.76 -34.62 4.78
CA TRP A 47 12.02 -35.85 5.08
C TRP A 47 12.15 -36.88 3.95
N LYS A 48 11.93 -36.48 2.69
CA LYS A 48 12.12 -37.35 1.51
C LYS A 48 13.55 -37.90 1.43
N GLY A 49 14.53 -37.08 1.78
CA GLY A 49 15.94 -37.48 1.85
C GLY A 49 16.17 -38.63 2.82
N TRP A 50 15.68 -38.51 4.07
CA TRP A 50 15.78 -39.58 5.07
C TRP A 50 14.98 -40.82 4.68
N TYR A 51 13.74 -40.65 4.20
CA TYR A 51 12.91 -41.75 3.73
C TYR A 51 13.61 -42.57 2.63
N THR A 52 14.23 -41.89 1.67
CA THR A 52 14.98 -42.54 0.59
C THR A 52 16.20 -43.30 1.11
N ARG A 53 16.92 -42.77 2.12
CA ARG A 53 18.04 -43.47 2.76
C ARG A 53 17.58 -44.73 3.47
N ILE A 54 16.51 -44.63 4.28
CA ILE A 54 15.91 -45.77 4.99
C ILE A 54 15.53 -46.87 4.00
N LYS A 55 14.83 -46.52 2.90
CA LYS A 55 14.46 -47.47 1.85
C LYS A 55 15.69 -48.19 1.29
N LYS A 56 16.76 -47.45 0.95
CA LYS A 56 18.03 -48.05 0.48
C LYS A 56 18.70 -48.96 1.52
N PHE A 57 18.62 -48.64 2.81
CA PHE A 57 19.15 -49.51 3.87
C PHE A 57 18.31 -50.77 4.07
N GLN A 58 16.99 -50.68 3.91
CA GLN A 58 16.09 -51.83 4.00
C GLN A 58 16.23 -52.80 2.81
N GLU A 59 16.50 -52.27 1.61
CA GLU A 59 16.75 -53.09 0.41
C GLU A 59 18.02 -53.94 0.53
N LYS A 60 19.03 -53.46 1.28
CA LYS A 60 20.20 -54.25 1.64
C LYS A 60 19.76 -55.31 2.65
N LYS A 61 19.73 -56.58 2.23
CA LYS A 61 19.45 -57.75 3.09
C LYS A 61 20.57 -58.05 4.11
N ASP A 62 21.27 -57.02 4.59
CA ASP A 62 22.28 -57.10 5.63
C ASP A 62 21.61 -57.18 7.01
N ARG A 63 21.98 -58.17 7.81
CA ARG A 63 21.43 -58.39 9.16
C ARG A 63 22.46 -58.20 10.26
N THR A 64 23.61 -57.61 9.94
CA THR A 64 24.66 -57.31 10.91
C THR A 64 24.15 -56.31 11.95
N ALA A 65 24.52 -56.49 13.22
CA ALA A 65 24.12 -55.59 14.31
C ALA A 65 24.44 -54.11 14.03
N SER A 66 25.59 -53.84 13.38
CA SER A 66 25.99 -52.49 12.94
C SER A 66 25.01 -51.88 11.93
N HIS A 67 24.57 -52.66 10.94
CA HIS A 67 23.58 -52.22 9.95
C HIS A 67 22.22 -51.93 10.59
N ILE A 68 21.78 -52.80 11.50
CA ILE A 68 20.54 -52.62 12.27
C ILE A 68 20.59 -51.33 13.10
N ALA A 69 21.69 -51.10 13.83
CA ALA A 69 21.86 -49.88 14.62
C ALA A 69 21.86 -48.62 13.76
N LYS A 70 22.47 -48.67 12.56
CA LYS A 70 22.47 -47.56 11.61
C LYS A 70 21.09 -47.29 11.03
N LEU A 71 20.36 -48.32 10.61
CA LEU A 71 19.00 -48.20 10.11
C LEU A 71 18.07 -47.56 11.15
N GLU A 72 18.18 -47.98 12.40
CA GLU A 72 17.37 -47.44 13.49
C GLU A 72 17.71 -45.97 13.77
N ARG A 73 18.99 -45.57 13.66
CA ARG A 73 19.38 -44.16 13.75
C ARG A 73 18.75 -43.32 12.65
N GLU A 74 18.81 -43.78 11.40
CA GLU A 74 18.20 -43.08 10.26
C GLU A 74 16.68 -42.96 10.43
N ARG A 75 16.02 -44.01 10.94
CA ARG A 75 14.59 -44.01 11.26
C ARG A 75 14.23 -42.95 12.29
N ARG A 76 15.00 -42.80 13.37
CA ARG A 76 14.76 -41.73 14.35
C ARG A 76 14.91 -40.34 13.73
N SER A 77 15.91 -40.13 12.87
CA SER A 77 16.08 -38.86 12.15
C SER A 77 14.90 -38.55 11.21
N GLU A 78 14.41 -39.56 10.50
CA GLU A 78 13.20 -39.43 9.66
C GLU A 78 11.98 -39.07 10.49
N GLU A 79 11.80 -39.72 11.65
CA GLU A 79 10.66 -39.48 12.52
C GLU A 79 10.66 -38.05 13.08
N ILE A 80 11.84 -37.51 13.42
CA ILE A 80 12.00 -36.11 13.85
C ILE A 80 11.61 -35.17 12.70
N ALA A 81 12.13 -35.41 11.49
CA ALA A 81 11.81 -34.60 10.32
C ALA A 81 10.31 -34.67 9.95
N ALA A 82 9.70 -35.85 10.05
CA ALA A 82 8.27 -36.06 9.80
C ALA A 82 7.40 -35.30 10.82
N ARG A 83 7.79 -35.31 12.11
CA ARG A 83 7.09 -34.57 13.16
C ARG A 83 7.15 -33.06 12.92
N GLU A 84 8.32 -32.52 12.59
CA GLU A 84 8.49 -31.09 12.29
C GLU A 84 7.69 -30.67 11.05
N LEU A 85 7.76 -31.46 9.97
CA LEU A 85 6.96 -31.24 8.76
C LEU A 85 5.46 -31.24 9.07
N LYS A 86 4.97 -32.23 9.84
CA LYS A 86 3.56 -32.34 10.20
C LYS A 86 3.09 -31.14 11.02
N LEU A 87 3.92 -30.66 11.95
CA LEU A 87 3.62 -29.48 12.75
C LEU A 87 3.41 -28.25 11.85
N ILE A 88 4.39 -27.90 11.02
CA ILE A 88 4.31 -26.74 10.13
C ILE A 88 3.16 -26.89 9.13
N HIS A 89 2.99 -28.09 8.55
CA HIS A 89 1.90 -28.33 7.60
C HIS A 89 0.52 -28.17 8.24
N SER A 90 0.31 -28.73 9.44
CA SER A 90 -0.98 -28.60 10.14
C SER A 90 -1.29 -27.15 10.51
N ARG A 91 -0.28 -26.39 10.93
CA ARG A 91 -0.41 -24.96 11.21
C ARG A 91 -0.81 -24.18 9.96
N LEU A 92 -0.13 -24.40 8.85
CA LEU A 92 -0.46 -23.76 7.55
C LEU A 92 -1.89 -24.06 7.09
N LEU A 93 -2.39 -25.29 7.29
CA LEU A 93 -3.76 -25.65 6.92
C LEU A 93 -4.83 -24.86 7.70
N ILE A 94 -4.51 -24.45 8.93
CA ILE A 94 -5.40 -23.64 9.77
C ILE A 94 -5.24 -22.14 9.44
N GLU A 95 -4.00 -21.68 9.34
CA GLU A 95 -3.70 -20.25 9.20
C GLU A 95 -4.01 -19.70 7.79
N LEU A 96 -3.82 -20.50 6.72
CA LEU A 96 -4.03 -20.03 5.35
C LEU A 96 -5.49 -19.60 5.09
N PRO A 97 -6.52 -20.41 5.39
CA PRO A 97 -7.91 -19.98 5.22
C PRO A 97 -8.23 -18.72 6.01
N TRP A 98 -7.81 -18.67 7.28
CA TRP A 98 -8.04 -17.51 8.16
C TRP A 98 -7.35 -16.25 7.64
N PHE A 99 -6.13 -16.37 7.14
CA PHE A 99 -5.40 -15.28 6.50
C PHE A 99 -6.14 -14.74 5.27
N LEU A 100 -6.68 -15.63 4.42
CA LEU A 100 -7.45 -15.25 3.24
C LEU A 100 -8.76 -14.53 3.60
N GLU A 101 -9.38 -14.86 4.73
CA GLU A 101 -10.55 -14.13 5.24
C GLU A 101 -10.14 -12.75 5.76
N LYS A 102 -9.07 -12.69 6.56
CA LYS A 102 -8.57 -11.46 7.17
C LYS A 102 -8.14 -10.39 6.18
N ARG A 103 -7.73 -10.73 4.95
CA ARG A 103 -7.39 -9.71 3.93
C ARG A 103 -8.52 -8.69 3.72
N LEU A 104 -9.77 -9.11 3.88
CA LEU A 104 -10.92 -8.23 3.73
C LEU A 104 -11.04 -7.22 4.87
N GLU A 105 -10.56 -7.56 6.07
CA GLU A 105 -10.52 -6.66 7.24
C GLU A 105 -9.52 -5.52 7.06
N TYR A 106 -8.52 -5.67 6.20
CA TYR A 106 -7.61 -4.58 5.81
C TYR A 106 -8.16 -3.82 4.61
N ILE A 107 -8.52 -4.52 3.54
CA ILE A 107 -8.87 -3.89 2.26
C ILE A 107 -10.17 -3.09 2.36
N LYS A 108 -11.23 -3.64 2.96
CA LYS A 108 -12.54 -2.97 3.00
C LYS A 108 -12.48 -1.61 3.71
N PRO A 109 -12.01 -1.50 4.96
CA PRO A 109 -11.94 -0.19 5.63
C PRO A 109 -10.92 0.75 4.97
N SER A 110 -9.81 0.25 4.42
CA SER A 110 -8.85 1.11 3.73
C SER A 110 -9.43 1.74 2.46
N VAL A 111 -10.07 0.94 1.60
CA VAL A 111 -10.73 1.47 0.39
C VAL A 111 -11.87 2.41 0.76
N HIS A 112 -12.68 2.06 1.77
CA HIS A 112 -13.75 2.92 2.26
C HIS A 112 -13.21 4.27 2.75
N ALA A 113 -12.16 4.25 3.59
CA ALA A 113 -11.52 5.47 4.08
C ALA A 113 -10.92 6.30 2.94
N LEU A 114 -10.29 5.67 1.94
CA LEU A 114 -9.76 6.37 0.78
C LEU A 114 -10.85 7.15 0.04
N ILE A 115 -12.00 6.52 -0.22
CA ILE A 115 -13.13 7.17 -0.90
C ILE A 115 -13.65 8.36 -0.08
N LEU A 116 -13.84 8.19 1.22
CA LEU A 116 -14.31 9.27 2.10
C LEU A 116 -13.33 10.43 2.15
N ASN A 117 -12.03 10.15 2.28
CA ASN A 117 -10.98 11.16 2.31
C ASN A 117 -10.91 11.94 0.99
N GLN A 118 -11.05 11.25 -0.15
CA GLN A 118 -11.08 11.89 -1.47
C GLN A 118 -12.30 12.78 -1.62
N LEU A 119 -13.47 12.29 -1.22
CA LEU A 119 -14.72 13.05 -1.29
C LEU A 119 -14.64 14.33 -0.44
N ASP A 120 -14.11 14.22 0.78
CA ASP A 120 -13.90 15.37 1.67
C ASP A 120 -12.89 16.37 1.08
N TYR A 121 -11.72 15.88 0.64
CA TYR A 121 -10.68 16.72 0.06
C TYR A 121 -11.18 17.48 -1.17
N TYR A 122 -11.74 16.78 -2.16
CA TYR A 122 -12.22 17.42 -3.38
C TYR A 122 -13.44 18.30 -3.11
N GLY A 123 -14.37 17.87 -2.25
CA GLY A 123 -15.52 18.68 -1.86
C GLY A 123 -15.13 20.00 -1.20
N ASN A 124 -14.19 19.98 -0.26
CA ASN A 124 -13.69 21.18 0.41
C ASN A 124 -12.88 22.06 -0.54
N THR A 125 -12.04 21.45 -1.38
CA THR A 125 -11.23 22.17 -2.37
C THR A 125 -12.10 22.87 -3.41
N THR A 126 -13.13 22.21 -3.94
CA THR A 126 -14.10 22.81 -4.86
C THR A 126 -14.85 23.97 -4.20
N LYS A 127 -15.27 23.85 -2.93
CA LYS A 127 -15.89 24.97 -2.19
C LYS A 127 -14.95 26.17 -2.08
N LEU A 128 -13.69 25.95 -1.69
CA LEU A 128 -12.68 27.01 -1.60
C LEU A 128 -12.43 27.68 -2.95
N PHE A 129 -12.29 26.90 -4.02
CA PHE A 129 -12.15 27.47 -5.37
C PHE A 129 -13.38 28.24 -5.81
N THR A 130 -14.58 27.74 -5.53
CA THR A 130 -15.84 28.44 -5.87
C THR A 130 -15.95 29.78 -5.13
N GLN A 131 -15.46 29.88 -3.89
CA GLN A 131 -15.41 31.16 -3.16
C GLN A 131 -14.44 32.17 -3.77
N LEU A 132 -13.37 31.68 -4.43
CA LEU A 132 -12.42 32.52 -5.16
C LEU A 132 -12.92 32.89 -6.55
N MET A 133 -13.94 32.19 -7.08
CA MET A 133 -14.58 32.57 -8.32
C MET A 133 -15.41 33.85 -8.10
N PRO A 134 -15.32 34.84 -9.00
CA PRO A 134 -16.16 36.03 -8.90
C PRO A 134 -17.64 35.63 -8.92
N VAL A 135 -18.37 35.99 -7.87
CA VAL A 135 -19.82 35.78 -7.78
C VAL A 135 -20.49 36.62 -8.86
N TYR A 136 -21.04 35.96 -9.88
CA TYR A 136 -21.97 36.60 -10.80
C TYR A 136 -23.23 36.98 -10.01
N ASN A 137 -23.46 38.28 -9.83
CA ASN A 137 -24.59 38.81 -9.09
C ASN A 137 -25.69 39.20 -10.08
N PRO A 138 -26.78 38.43 -10.26
CA PRO A 138 -27.78 38.69 -11.29
C PRO A 138 -28.63 39.95 -11.04
N SER A 139 -28.55 40.56 -9.85
CA SER A 139 -29.21 41.85 -9.56
C SER A 139 -28.45 43.07 -10.09
N HIS A 140 -27.22 42.87 -10.56
CA HIS A 140 -26.51 43.82 -11.41
C HIS A 140 -26.26 43.09 -12.72
N SER A 141 -26.97 43.46 -13.77
CA SER A 141 -26.66 42.96 -15.11
C SER A 141 -25.47 43.78 -15.66
N PRO A 142 -24.25 43.23 -15.83
CA PRO A 142 -23.35 43.69 -16.85
C PRO A 142 -23.49 42.71 -18.02
N SER A 143 -23.94 43.22 -19.15
CA SER A 143 -23.56 42.59 -20.41
C SER A 143 -22.02 42.47 -20.40
N SER A 144 -21.50 41.27 -20.62
CA SER A 144 -20.06 40.99 -20.77
C SER A 144 -19.18 41.16 -19.52
N ALA A 145 -18.91 40.05 -18.82
CA ALA A 145 -17.69 39.88 -18.01
C ALA A 145 -16.49 39.50 -18.90
N VAL A 146 -16.35 40.19 -20.03
CA VAL A 146 -15.09 40.36 -20.74
C VAL A 146 -14.91 41.87 -20.75
N ILE A 147 -14.07 42.39 -19.86
CA ILE A 147 -13.43 43.69 -20.11
C ILE A 147 -12.79 43.48 -21.48
N SER A 148 -13.24 44.20 -22.52
CA SER A 148 -12.65 44.02 -23.83
C SER A 148 -11.15 44.28 -23.72
N ASP A 149 -10.34 43.57 -24.51
CA ASP A 149 -8.89 43.75 -24.46
C ASP A 149 -8.53 45.24 -24.57
N GLU A 150 -9.28 46.02 -25.35
CA GLU A 150 -9.14 47.47 -25.47
C GLU A 150 -9.38 48.23 -24.16
N GLU A 151 -10.39 47.86 -23.37
CA GLU A 151 -10.66 48.50 -22.09
C GLU A 151 -9.60 48.11 -21.03
N TYR A 152 -9.06 46.89 -21.12
CA TYR A 152 -7.95 46.44 -20.29
C TYR A 152 -6.64 47.17 -20.64
N TYR A 153 -6.29 47.24 -21.93
CA TYR A 153 -5.12 47.97 -22.41
C TYR A 153 -5.25 49.47 -22.14
N GLY A 154 -6.45 50.04 -22.23
CA GLY A 154 -6.72 51.42 -21.85
C GLY A 154 -6.39 51.71 -20.39
N LYS A 155 -6.79 50.83 -19.46
CA LYS A 155 -6.48 50.95 -18.02
C LYS A 155 -4.98 50.81 -17.75
N ILE A 156 -4.32 49.82 -18.36
CA ILE A 156 -2.86 49.62 -18.24
C ILE A 156 -2.10 50.84 -18.75
N ASN A 157 -2.48 51.39 -19.92
CA ASN A 157 -1.79 52.51 -20.52
C ASN A 157 -1.97 53.79 -19.70
N LYS A 158 -3.16 53.99 -19.11
CA LYS A 158 -3.42 55.11 -18.20
C LYS A 158 -2.53 55.07 -16.96
N GLU A 159 -2.36 53.90 -16.34
CA GLU A 159 -1.46 53.77 -15.19
C GLU A 159 0.01 53.87 -15.60
N MET A 160 0.41 53.36 -16.77
CA MET A 160 1.77 53.56 -17.31
C MET A 160 2.09 55.03 -17.59
N LEU A 161 1.14 55.79 -18.13
CA LEU A 161 1.29 57.23 -18.33
C LEU A 161 1.40 57.97 -17.01
N ARG A 162 0.65 57.55 -15.99
CA ARG A 162 0.74 58.09 -14.64
C ARG A 162 2.12 57.80 -14.02
N ILE A 163 2.64 56.59 -14.17
CA ILE A 163 3.99 56.23 -13.72
C ILE A 163 5.04 57.08 -14.43
N ARG A 164 4.93 57.26 -15.75
CA ARG A 164 5.84 58.12 -16.53
C ARG A 164 5.76 59.59 -16.13
N GLY A 165 4.58 60.10 -15.80
CA GLY A 165 4.37 61.46 -15.32
C GLY A 165 4.93 61.72 -13.90
N LEU A 166 5.21 60.65 -13.15
CA LEU A 166 5.86 60.71 -11.85
C LEU A 166 7.40 60.56 -11.95
N THR A 167 7.94 60.30 -13.14
CA THR A 167 9.39 60.24 -13.37
C THR A 167 9.97 61.66 -13.45
N ILE A 168 10.86 61.99 -12.51
CA ILE A 168 11.41 63.35 -12.31
C ILE A 168 12.51 63.70 -13.33
N VAL A 169 12.94 62.76 -14.17
CA VAL A 169 13.96 63.03 -15.19
C VAL A 169 13.28 63.60 -16.45
N LYS A 170 13.32 64.92 -16.60
CA LYS A 170 12.99 65.59 -17.88
C LYS A 170 14.09 65.27 -18.92
N PRO A 171 13.73 65.12 -20.21
CA PRO A 171 14.71 65.06 -21.29
C PRO A 171 15.53 66.35 -21.38
#